data_AF-A0A2N9QQE7-F1
#
_entry.id   AF-A0A2N9QQE7-F1
#
_cell.length_a   1.000
_cell.length_b   1.000
_cell.length_c   1.000
_cell.angle_alpha   90.00
_cell.angle_beta   90.00
_cell.angle_gamma   90.00
#
_symmetry.space_group_name_H-M   'P 1'
#
loop_
_entity.id
_entity.type
_entity.pdbx_description
1 polymer ?
#
loop_
_entity_poly.entity_id
_entity_poly.type
_entity_poly.pdbx_seq_one_letter_code
_entity_poly.pdbx_strand_id
1 'polypeptide(L)'
;QPLHTLRSAEKELLPGFHQFEWQPALKNVSSSWDVGIINGLSGWTSSVDDVPADTIARRFRYDVALVSALKDLEEDIMEGLRQRGLDDSTCTSGFTVVVKESCDGMGDVSEKHGSGPVVPEKAVRFSFTVMSISVRADGEEDAVTIFQEQKPNSELSCRPLCLMFVDESDHETLTAILGPVVAERKAMLESRLILSVGGLLRSF
;
A
#
# COMPACT_ATOMS: atom_id res chain seq x y z
N GLN A 1 7.24 12.03 26.26
CA GLN A 1 7.40 13.09 25.23
C GLN A 1 6.09 13.83 25.06
N PRO A 2 6.08 15.13 24.68
CA PRO A 2 4.84 15.88 24.40
C PRO A 2 4.22 15.48 23.05
N LEU A 3 2.92 15.76 22.86
CA LEU A 3 2.15 15.33 21.68
C LEU A 3 2.73 15.79 20.33
N HIS A 4 3.28 17.00 20.26
CA HIS A 4 3.85 17.52 19.00
C HIS A 4 5.11 16.76 18.57
N THR A 5 5.88 16.25 19.53
CA THR A 5 7.05 15.41 19.25
C THR A 5 6.60 14.07 18.67
N LEU A 6 5.56 13.44 19.24
CA LEU A 6 4.99 12.20 18.72
C LEU A 6 4.46 12.38 17.28
N ARG A 7 3.73 13.48 17.02
CA ARG A 7 3.24 13.83 15.66
C ARG A 7 4.34 14.10 14.65
N SER A 8 5.53 14.48 15.12
CA SER A 8 6.68 14.68 14.24
C SER A 8 7.39 13.35 13.97
N ALA A 9 7.49 12.50 15.00
CA ALA A 9 8.08 11.17 14.90
C ALA A 9 7.27 10.22 14.00
N GLU A 10 5.94 10.24 14.08
CA GLU A 10 5.10 9.34 13.27
C GLU A 10 5.21 9.58 11.76
N LYS A 11 5.65 10.77 11.32
CA LYS A 11 5.75 11.11 9.90
C LYS A 11 6.68 10.19 9.13
N GLU A 12 7.74 9.69 9.78
CA GLU A 12 8.67 8.75 9.17
C GLU A 12 8.01 7.39 8.86
N LEU A 13 7.02 7.00 9.67
CA LEU A 13 6.33 5.72 9.56
C LEU A 13 5.14 5.76 8.58
N LEU A 14 4.75 6.95 8.11
CA LEU A 14 3.59 7.11 7.24
C LEU A 14 3.99 7.06 5.76
N PRO A 15 3.10 6.56 4.88
CA PRO A 15 3.27 6.67 3.45
C PRO A 15 3.49 8.13 3.02
N GLY A 16 4.45 8.34 2.11
CA GLY A 16 4.82 9.66 1.60
C GLY A 16 6.13 10.21 2.19
N PHE A 17 6.86 9.42 2.99
CA PHE A 17 8.11 9.86 3.60
C PHE A 17 9.37 9.42 2.84
N HIS A 18 9.48 8.14 2.49
CA HIS A 18 10.66 7.60 1.84
C HIS A 18 10.64 7.81 0.33
N GLN A 19 11.76 8.27 -0.24
CA GLN A 19 11.92 8.41 -1.68
C GLN A 19 12.12 7.04 -2.36
N PHE A 20 11.50 6.86 -3.52
CA PHE A 20 11.59 5.66 -4.35
C PHE A 20 11.35 6.00 -5.83
N GLU A 21 11.59 5.04 -6.71
CA GLU A 21 11.22 5.15 -8.12
C GLU A 21 10.85 3.79 -8.72
N TRP A 22 10.13 3.81 -9.84
CA TRP A 22 9.76 2.62 -10.61
C TRP A 22 10.46 2.62 -11.96
N GLN A 23 10.95 1.46 -12.40
CA GLN A 23 11.65 1.31 -13.67
C GLN A 23 11.09 0.14 -14.50
N PRO A 24 10.45 0.38 -15.66
CA PRO A 24 10.08 1.68 -16.22
C PRO A 24 9.04 2.41 -15.35
N ALA A 25 8.87 3.71 -15.58
CA ALA A 25 7.85 4.49 -14.88
C ALA A 25 6.45 3.88 -15.04
N LEU A 26 5.67 3.92 -13.97
CA LEU A 26 4.31 3.36 -13.96
C LEU A 26 3.40 4.11 -14.94
N LYS A 27 2.65 3.36 -15.74
CA LYS A 27 1.66 3.94 -16.67
C LYS A 27 0.48 4.50 -15.89
N ASN A 28 0.09 5.75 -16.17
CA ASN A 28 -1.08 6.41 -15.58
C ASN A 28 -1.04 6.57 -14.04
N VAL A 29 0.15 6.49 -13.44
CA VAL A 29 0.36 6.76 -12.00
C VAL A 29 1.35 7.92 -11.89
N SER A 30 1.09 8.86 -10.98
CA SER A 30 1.97 10.01 -10.75
C SER A 30 3.34 9.58 -10.21
N SER A 31 4.41 10.27 -10.62
CA SER A 31 5.77 10.04 -10.14
C SER A 31 6.08 10.68 -8.78
N SER A 32 5.16 11.47 -8.21
CA SER A 32 5.35 12.07 -6.88
C SER A 32 5.38 10.99 -5.81
N TRP A 33 6.42 10.90 -4.99
CA TRP A 33 6.53 9.90 -3.91
C TRP A 33 6.02 10.43 -2.56
N ASP A 34 5.79 11.73 -2.43
CA ASP A 34 5.50 12.48 -1.21
C ASP A 34 3.99 12.66 -0.94
N VAL A 35 3.14 11.82 -1.54
CA VAL A 35 1.69 11.86 -1.33
C VAL A 35 1.28 11.04 -0.11
N GLY A 36 0.57 11.67 0.82
CA GLY A 36 0.01 11.01 2.00
C GLY A 36 -1.41 10.48 1.77
N ILE A 37 -2.30 10.74 2.73
CA ILE A 37 -3.72 10.36 2.63
C ILE A 37 -4.40 11.18 1.53
N ILE A 38 -5.03 10.50 0.59
CA ILE A 38 -5.78 11.11 -0.52
C ILE A 38 -7.28 10.84 -0.42
N ASN A 39 -8.07 11.70 -1.05
CA ASN A 39 -9.51 11.50 -1.18
C ASN A 39 -9.77 10.36 -2.18
N GLY A 40 -10.48 9.31 -1.75
CA GLY A 40 -10.76 8.12 -2.56
C GLY A 40 -11.64 8.40 -3.79
N LEU A 41 -12.39 9.52 -3.79
CA LEU A 41 -13.18 9.97 -4.94
C LEU A 41 -12.35 10.26 -6.20
N SER A 42 -11.03 10.46 -6.06
CA SER A 42 -10.08 10.52 -7.19
C SER A 42 -10.47 11.47 -8.33
N GLY A 43 -11.11 12.60 -8.01
CA GLY A 43 -11.51 13.63 -8.97
C GLY A 43 -12.94 13.52 -9.50
N TRP A 44 -13.79 12.69 -8.90
CA TRP A 44 -15.22 12.64 -9.21
C TRP A 44 -15.84 14.06 -9.13
N THR A 45 -16.44 14.50 -10.23
CA THR A 45 -17.12 15.80 -10.31
C THR A 45 -18.34 15.79 -9.40
N SER A 46 -18.44 16.76 -8.51
CA SER A 46 -19.63 16.97 -7.67
C SER A 46 -20.65 17.86 -8.39
N SER A 47 -21.03 17.47 -9.62
CA SER A 47 -22.09 18.14 -10.38
C SER A 47 -23.44 17.51 -10.05
N VAL A 48 -24.49 18.32 -9.99
CA VAL A 48 -25.87 17.83 -9.76
C VAL A 48 -26.41 17.06 -10.97
N ASP A 49 -25.86 17.33 -12.16
CA ASP A 49 -26.27 16.67 -13.41
C ASP A 49 -25.58 15.30 -13.62
N ASP A 50 -24.52 15.01 -12.85
CA ASP A 50 -23.76 13.75 -12.92
C ASP A 50 -24.24 12.75 -11.86
N VAL A 51 -23.70 11.52 -11.90
CA VAL A 51 -23.93 10.52 -10.85
C VAL A 51 -23.45 11.07 -9.50
N PRO A 52 -24.28 11.06 -8.44
CA PRO A 52 -23.91 11.60 -7.14
C PRO A 52 -22.68 10.92 -6.54
N ALA A 53 -21.76 11.72 -6.00
CA ALA A 53 -20.61 11.24 -5.23
C ALA A 53 -20.97 11.05 -3.74
N ASP A 54 -22.03 10.28 -3.47
CA ASP A 54 -22.60 10.06 -2.13
C ASP A 54 -21.82 9.01 -1.32
N THR A 55 -20.50 9.16 -1.30
CA THR A 55 -19.59 8.33 -0.50
C THR A 55 -18.46 9.16 0.05
N ILE A 56 -17.92 8.73 1.20
CA ILE A 56 -16.70 9.29 1.75
C ILE A 56 -15.67 8.17 1.77
N ALA A 57 -14.58 8.39 1.03
CA ALA A 57 -13.47 7.46 0.95
C ALA A 57 -12.13 8.16 1.22
N ARG A 58 -11.22 7.45 1.89
CA ARG A 58 -9.83 7.86 2.09
C ARG A 58 -8.93 6.67 1.77
N ARG A 59 -7.82 6.93 1.10
CA ARG A 59 -6.84 5.89 0.79
C ARG A 59 -5.43 6.43 0.79
N PHE A 60 -4.47 5.52 0.81
CA PHE A 60 -3.13 5.80 0.33
C PHE A 60 -3.02 5.43 -1.15
N ARG A 61 -2.08 6.04 -1.86
CA ARG A 61 -1.66 5.54 -3.18
C ARG A 61 -0.91 4.23 -2.99
N TYR A 62 -1.20 3.23 -3.80
CA TYR A 62 -0.83 1.85 -3.49
C TYR A 62 0.69 1.65 -3.47
N ASP A 63 1.38 2.13 -4.50
CA ASP A 63 2.84 2.10 -4.57
C ASP A 63 3.51 2.78 -3.36
N VAL A 64 3.01 3.93 -2.93
CA VAL A 64 3.57 4.66 -1.76
C VAL A 64 3.34 3.88 -0.46
N ALA A 65 2.16 3.28 -0.30
CA ALA A 65 1.86 2.44 0.86
C ALA A 65 2.70 1.16 0.88
N LEU A 66 2.92 0.54 -0.29
CA LEU A 66 3.77 -0.64 -0.43
C LEU A 66 5.23 -0.32 -0.07
N VAL A 67 5.74 0.82 -0.53
CA VAL A 67 7.09 1.30 -0.19
C VAL A 67 7.22 1.52 1.31
N SER A 68 6.26 2.18 1.95
CA SER A 68 6.23 2.36 3.40
C SER A 68 6.25 1.01 4.13
N ALA A 69 5.45 0.04 3.67
CA ALA A 69 5.40 -1.28 4.26
C ALA A 69 6.71 -2.07 4.10
N LEU A 70 7.38 -1.96 2.96
CA LEU A 70 8.69 -2.57 2.73
C LEU A 70 9.78 -1.90 3.56
N LYS A 71 9.68 -0.59 3.76
CA LYS A 71 10.60 0.17 4.61
C LYS A 71 10.49 -0.20 6.08
N ASP A 72 9.28 -0.43 6.56
CA ASP A 72 9.09 -0.96 7.91
C ASP A 72 9.73 -2.35 8.10
N LEU A 73 9.89 -3.13 7.03
CA LEU A 73 10.53 -4.45 7.04
C LEU A 73 12.04 -4.39 6.76
N GLU A 74 12.66 -3.20 6.71
CA GLU A 74 14.09 -3.05 6.39
C GLU A 74 15.00 -3.85 7.33
N GLU A 75 14.73 -3.83 8.64
CA GLU A 75 15.51 -4.60 9.61
C GLU A 75 15.39 -6.11 9.37
N ASP A 76 14.16 -6.61 9.16
CA ASP A 76 13.89 -8.02 8.91
C ASP A 76 14.51 -8.51 7.58
N ILE A 77 14.47 -7.68 6.53
CA ILE A 77 15.09 -7.96 5.23
C ILE A 77 16.61 -8.11 5.40
N MET A 78 17.24 -7.15 6.08
CA MET A 78 18.69 -7.16 6.30
C MET A 78 19.12 -8.31 7.22
N GLU A 79 18.33 -8.63 8.24
CA GLU A 79 18.57 -9.81 9.06
C GLU A 79 18.44 -11.10 8.24
N GLY A 80 17.40 -11.21 7.39
CA GLY A 80 17.17 -12.35 6.52
C GLY A 80 18.32 -12.61 5.54
N LEU A 81 18.87 -11.55 4.92
CA LEU A 81 20.06 -11.63 4.06
C LEU A 81 21.27 -12.18 4.83
N ARG A 82 21.55 -11.61 6.01
CA ARG A 82 22.65 -12.03 6.88
C ARG A 82 22.51 -13.49 7.33
N GLN A 83 21.32 -13.92 7.71
CA GLN A 83 21.06 -15.30 8.16
C GLN A 83 21.25 -16.33 7.03
N ARG A 84 21.02 -15.93 5.78
CA ARG A 84 21.25 -16.76 4.59
C ARG A 84 22.69 -16.72 4.09
N GLY A 85 23.56 -15.92 4.70
CA GLY A 85 24.96 -15.76 4.27
C GLY A 85 25.09 -15.07 2.91
N LEU A 86 24.05 -14.33 2.50
CA LEU A 86 24.06 -13.56 1.26
C LEU A 86 24.81 -12.25 1.52
N ASP A 87 25.72 -11.88 0.63
CA ASP A 87 26.47 -10.63 0.76
C ASP A 87 25.55 -9.45 0.40
N ASP A 88 25.25 -8.63 1.40
CA ASP A 88 24.41 -7.44 1.29
C ASP A 88 24.81 -6.54 0.13
N SER A 89 26.10 -6.49 -0.23
CA SER A 89 26.65 -5.62 -1.27
C SER A 89 26.47 -6.14 -2.70
N THR A 90 26.26 -7.46 -2.88
CA THR A 90 26.08 -8.09 -4.20
C THR A 90 24.61 -8.34 -4.53
N CYS A 91 23.77 -8.60 -3.52
CA CYS A 91 22.34 -8.84 -3.71
C CYS A 91 21.54 -7.54 -3.84
N THR A 92 21.80 -6.70 -4.84
CA THR A 92 21.06 -5.44 -5.08
C THR A 92 19.84 -5.62 -5.99
N SER A 93 19.66 -6.79 -6.61
CA SER A 93 18.54 -7.08 -7.52
C SER A 93 18.03 -8.50 -7.33
N GLY A 94 16.90 -8.79 -7.98
CA GLY A 94 16.29 -10.13 -7.93
C GLY A 94 15.44 -10.36 -6.69
N PHE A 95 15.07 -9.31 -5.95
CA PHE A 95 14.05 -9.44 -4.91
C PHE A 95 12.69 -9.72 -5.55
N THR A 96 11.87 -10.48 -4.86
CA THR A 96 10.49 -10.75 -5.24
C THR A 96 9.63 -10.63 -3.99
N VAL A 97 8.63 -9.77 -4.04
CA VAL A 97 7.71 -9.52 -2.94
C VAL A 97 6.38 -10.18 -3.25
N VAL A 98 5.91 -11.05 -2.36
CA VAL A 98 4.58 -11.63 -2.44
C VAL A 98 3.65 -10.86 -1.51
N VAL A 99 2.62 -10.24 -2.08
CA VAL A 99 1.63 -9.45 -1.34
C VAL A 99 0.27 -10.14 -1.38
N LYS A 100 -0.34 -10.32 -0.21
CA LYS A 100 -1.74 -10.74 -0.08
C LYS A 100 -2.62 -9.51 0.01
N GLU A 101 -3.57 -9.37 -0.89
CA GLU A 101 -4.61 -8.32 -0.84
C GLU A 101 -5.88 -8.88 -0.21
N SER A 102 -6.63 -8.04 0.51
CA SER A 102 -7.90 -8.42 1.12
C SER A 102 -8.88 -7.24 1.09
N CYS A 103 -10.14 -7.53 0.77
CA CYS A 103 -11.23 -6.56 0.75
C CYS A 103 -12.43 -7.16 1.44
N ASP A 104 -12.94 -6.49 2.48
CA ASP A 104 -14.07 -6.94 3.28
C ASP A 104 -15.10 -5.84 3.50
N GLY A 105 -16.38 -6.21 3.39
CA GLY A 105 -17.52 -5.38 3.78
C GLY A 105 -17.85 -5.54 5.25
N MET A 106 -18.29 -4.45 5.87
CA MET A 106 -18.70 -4.37 7.27
C MET A 106 -20.05 -3.65 7.36
N GLY A 107 -21.04 -4.31 7.96
CA GLY A 107 -22.33 -3.72 8.28
C GLY A 107 -22.37 -3.01 9.63
N ASP A 108 -23.54 -2.46 9.97
CA ASP A 108 -23.83 -1.84 11.27
C ASP A 108 -22.87 -0.71 11.66
N VAL A 109 -22.45 0.09 10.67
CA VAL A 109 -21.55 1.23 10.86
C VAL A 109 -22.38 2.50 10.98
N SER A 110 -22.74 2.90 12.20
CA SER A 110 -23.67 4.02 12.42
C SER A 110 -23.22 5.33 11.76
N GLU A 111 -24.13 5.95 11.02
CA GLU A 111 -23.90 7.25 10.41
C GLU A 111 -23.76 8.33 11.50
N LYS A 112 -22.85 9.28 11.28
CA LYS A 112 -22.72 10.46 12.14
C LYS A 112 -23.60 11.58 11.62
N HIS A 113 -24.25 12.29 12.54
CA HIS A 113 -24.73 13.65 12.24
C HIS A 113 -23.56 14.50 11.74
N GLY A 114 -23.80 15.33 10.71
CA GLY A 114 -22.76 16.13 10.10
C GLY A 114 -23.30 17.03 8.99
N SER A 115 -22.39 17.64 8.23
CA SER A 115 -22.70 18.50 7.09
C SER A 115 -23.06 17.73 5.81
N GLY A 116 -23.04 16.41 5.85
CA GLY A 116 -23.21 15.54 4.68
C GLY A 116 -21.90 15.26 3.91
N PRO A 117 -21.97 14.50 2.80
CA PRO A 117 -23.19 13.91 2.21
C PRO A 117 -23.82 12.82 3.09
N VAL A 118 -25.05 12.42 2.77
CA VAL A 118 -25.66 11.22 3.38
C VAL A 118 -24.84 10.00 2.94
N VAL A 119 -24.49 9.14 3.88
CA VAL A 119 -23.67 7.94 3.61
C VAL A 119 -24.34 6.68 4.15
N PRO A 120 -24.13 5.50 3.53
CA PRO A 120 -24.69 4.26 4.03
C PRO A 120 -24.09 3.85 5.38
N GLU A 121 -24.85 3.15 6.21
CA GLU A 121 -24.38 2.55 7.47
C GLU A 121 -23.57 1.25 7.26
N LYS A 122 -22.83 1.20 6.16
CA LYS A 122 -21.94 0.11 5.77
C LYS A 122 -20.61 0.69 5.32
N ALA A 123 -19.54 -0.04 5.58
CA ALA A 123 -18.21 0.33 5.15
C ALA A 123 -17.54 -0.83 4.42
N VAL A 124 -16.70 -0.50 3.46
CA VAL A 124 -15.76 -1.46 2.85
C VAL A 124 -14.35 -1.04 3.20
N ARG A 125 -13.54 -2.03 3.56
CA ARG A 125 -12.11 -1.86 3.81
C ARG A 125 -11.34 -2.70 2.80
N PHE A 126 -10.38 -2.05 2.14
CA PHE A 126 -9.37 -2.71 1.34
C PHE A 126 -8.01 -2.60 2.04
N SER A 127 -7.28 -3.69 2.10
CA SER A 127 -6.03 -3.84 2.84
C SER A 127 -5.06 -4.79 2.13
N PHE A 128 -3.80 -4.78 2.54
CA PHE A 128 -2.80 -5.72 2.06
C PHE A 128 -1.83 -6.14 3.16
N THR A 129 -1.14 -7.24 2.93
CA THR A 129 -0.09 -7.78 3.82
C THR A 129 1.08 -8.26 2.95
N VAL A 130 2.30 -7.86 3.30
CA VAL A 130 3.51 -8.45 2.72
C VAL A 130 3.68 -9.85 3.31
N MET A 131 3.52 -10.88 2.49
CA MET A 131 3.53 -12.28 2.95
C MET A 131 4.94 -12.84 3.00
N SER A 132 5.74 -12.56 1.96
CA SER A 132 7.12 -13.02 1.91
C SER A 132 7.94 -12.13 0.99
N ILE A 133 9.25 -12.14 1.25
CA ILE A 133 10.25 -11.53 0.38
C ILE A 133 11.30 -12.62 0.15
N SER A 134 11.56 -12.90 -1.12
CA SER A 134 12.64 -13.77 -1.56
C SER A 134 13.62 -12.99 -2.42
N VAL A 135 14.82 -13.51 -2.56
CA VAL A 135 15.85 -12.96 -3.44
C VAL A 135 16.43 -14.07 -4.29
N ARG A 136 16.64 -13.79 -5.56
CA ARG A 136 17.36 -14.65 -6.49
C ARG A 136 18.71 -14.01 -6.79
N ALA A 137 19.79 -14.65 -6.34
CA ALA A 137 21.14 -14.21 -6.65
C ALA A 137 21.51 -14.48 -8.11
N ASP A 138 22.40 -13.66 -8.68
CA ASP A 138 22.86 -13.81 -10.06
C ASP A 138 23.56 -15.16 -10.25
N GLY A 139 23.04 -15.98 -11.17
CA GLY A 139 23.57 -17.30 -11.49
C GLY A 139 22.99 -18.46 -10.70
N GLU A 140 22.10 -18.21 -9.73
CA GLU A 140 21.38 -19.26 -9.02
C GLU A 140 20.01 -19.58 -9.67
N GLU A 141 19.63 -20.85 -9.65
CA GLU A 141 18.33 -21.30 -10.20
C GLU A 141 17.17 -21.01 -9.24
N ASP A 142 17.37 -21.19 -7.93
CA ASP A 142 16.31 -21.10 -6.93
C ASP A 142 16.34 -19.79 -6.16
N ALA A 143 15.15 -19.21 -5.92
CA ALA A 143 15.00 -18.04 -5.07
C ALA A 143 15.03 -18.45 -3.59
N VAL A 144 15.76 -17.69 -2.77
CA VAL A 144 15.87 -17.91 -1.34
C VAL A 144 14.94 -16.96 -0.59
N THR A 145 14.03 -17.50 0.23
CA THR A 145 13.18 -16.69 1.11
C THR A 145 13.98 -16.09 2.27
N ILE A 146 13.97 -14.77 2.36
CA ILE A 146 14.66 -13.98 3.41
C ILE A 146 13.68 -13.45 4.46
N PHE A 147 12.42 -13.21 4.08
CA PHE A 147 11.35 -12.83 5.00
C PHE A 147 10.10 -13.65 4.71
N GLN A 148 9.42 -14.09 5.77
CA GLN A 148 8.14 -14.77 5.71
C GLN A 148 7.30 -14.36 6.91
N GLU A 149 6.11 -13.82 6.65
CA GLU A 149 5.15 -13.46 7.70
C GLU A 149 4.72 -14.71 8.47
N GLN A 150 4.99 -14.72 9.77
CA GLN A 150 4.76 -15.88 10.65
C GLN A 150 3.30 -16.02 11.06
N LYS A 151 2.58 -14.90 11.15
CA LYS A 151 1.16 -14.86 11.55
C LYS A 151 0.36 -14.09 10.51
N PRO A 152 0.18 -14.65 9.29
CA PRO A 152 -0.48 -13.93 8.19
C PRO A 152 -1.97 -13.65 8.42
N ASN A 153 -2.56 -14.24 9.45
CA ASN A 153 -3.95 -14.01 9.86
C ASN A 153 -4.06 -13.07 11.08
N SER A 154 -2.95 -12.52 11.57
CA SER A 154 -3.00 -11.48 12.59
C SER A 154 -3.42 -10.16 11.97
N GLU A 155 -4.25 -9.42 12.69
CA GLU A 155 -4.61 -8.04 12.44
C GLU A 155 -3.39 -7.09 12.39
N LEU A 156 -2.29 -7.43 13.08
CA LEU A 156 -1.09 -6.59 13.17
C LEU A 156 -0.32 -6.51 11.85
N SER A 157 -0.40 -7.53 10.99
CA SER A 157 0.25 -7.55 9.67
C SER A 157 -0.67 -7.04 8.55
N CYS A 158 -1.93 -6.76 8.87
CA CYS A 158 -2.92 -6.27 7.91
C CYS A 158 -2.86 -4.75 7.81
N ARG A 159 -2.37 -4.23 6.68
CA ARG A 159 -2.19 -2.79 6.45
C ARG A 159 -3.38 -2.21 5.69
N PRO A 160 -4.15 -1.26 6.26
CA PRO A 160 -5.27 -0.66 5.57
C PRO A 160 -4.79 0.25 4.43
N LEU A 161 -5.38 0.09 3.24
CA LEU A 161 -5.04 0.87 2.06
C LEU A 161 -6.16 1.84 1.67
N CYS A 162 -7.41 1.39 1.66
CA CYS A 162 -8.57 2.20 1.31
C CYS A 162 -9.74 1.91 2.25
N LEU A 163 -10.35 2.97 2.75
CA LEU A 163 -11.53 2.94 3.61
C LEU A 163 -12.63 3.74 2.92
N MET A 164 -13.85 3.20 2.87
CA MET A 164 -14.98 3.86 2.24
C MET A 164 -16.30 3.50 2.92
N PHE A 165 -17.22 4.45 3.00
CA PHE A 165 -18.62 4.16 3.35
C PHE A 165 -19.39 3.82 2.07
N VAL A 166 -19.64 2.54 1.87
CA VAL A 166 -20.32 2.00 0.70
C VAL A 166 -20.95 0.65 1.08
N ASP A 167 -22.06 0.29 0.45
CA ASP A 167 -22.58 -1.06 0.49
C ASP A 167 -21.75 -1.94 -0.46
N GLU A 168 -21.26 -3.09 -0.02
CA GLU A 168 -20.52 -4.03 -0.89
C GLU A 168 -21.34 -4.52 -2.09
N SER A 169 -22.68 -4.43 -1.99
CA SER A 169 -23.60 -4.74 -3.08
C SER A 169 -23.79 -3.61 -4.09
N ASP A 170 -23.37 -2.38 -3.77
CA ASP A 170 -23.35 -1.25 -4.71
C ASP A 170 -22.09 -1.34 -5.59
N HIS A 171 -22.25 -2.02 -6.72
CA HIS A 171 -21.15 -2.24 -7.65
C HIS A 171 -20.65 -0.95 -8.31
N GLU A 172 -21.51 0.04 -8.52
CA GLU A 172 -21.14 1.27 -9.24
C GLU A 172 -20.19 2.10 -8.39
N THR A 173 -20.58 2.40 -7.15
CA THR A 173 -19.73 3.17 -6.23
C THR A 173 -18.47 2.39 -5.87
N LEU A 174 -18.57 1.09 -5.61
CA LEU A 174 -17.42 0.26 -5.23
C LEU A 174 -16.37 0.22 -6.35
N THR A 175 -16.79 0.04 -7.60
CA THR A 175 -15.87 0.03 -8.75
C THR A 175 -15.30 1.40 -9.05
N ALA A 176 -16.06 2.47 -8.87
CA ALA A 176 -15.56 3.84 -9.02
C ALA A 176 -14.43 4.15 -8.02
N ILE A 177 -14.57 3.73 -6.75
CA ILE A 177 -13.54 3.98 -5.72
C ILE A 177 -12.33 3.04 -5.88
N LEU A 178 -12.54 1.75 -6.17
CA LEU A 178 -11.45 0.77 -6.28
C LEU A 178 -10.79 0.73 -7.66
N GLY A 179 -11.38 1.35 -8.69
CA GLY A 179 -10.84 1.43 -10.04
C GLY A 179 -9.39 1.94 -10.10
N PRO A 180 -9.07 3.09 -9.47
CA PRO A 180 -7.68 3.58 -9.36
C PRO A 180 -6.74 2.61 -8.67
N VAL A 181 -7.17 1.92 -7.60
CA VAL A 181 -6.35 0.92 -6.88
C VAL A 181 -5.99 -0.25 -7.79
N VAL A 182 -6.97 -0.75 -8.56
CA VAL A 182 -6.75 -1.83 -9.54
C VAL A 182 -5.84 -1.37 -10.68
N ALA A 183 -5.95 -0.12 -11.13
CA ALA A 183 -5.08 0.44 -12.17
C ALA A 183 -3.63 0.55 -11.68
N GLU A 184 -3.40 1.07 -10.46
CA GLU A 184 -2.10 1.12 -9.80
C GLU A 184 -1.49 -0.28 -9.68
N ARG A 185 -2.26 -1.26 -9.18
CA ARG A 185 -1.81 -2.66 -9.08
C ARG A 185 -1.36 -3.24 -10.42
N LYS A 186 -2.16 -3.05 -11.48
CA LYS A 186 -1.80 -3.54 -12.83
C LYS A 186 -0.54 -2.87 -13.37
N ALA A 187 -0.33 -1.58 -13.10
CA ALA A 187 0.87 -0.87 -13.51
C ALA A 187 2.12 -1.40 -12.79
N MET A 188 2.01 -1.70 -11.49
CA MET A 188 3.13 -2.21 -10.68
C MET A 188 3.65 -3.58 -11.14
N LEU A 189 2.81 -4.44 -11.72
CA LEU A 189 3.23 -5.77 -12.21
C LEU A 189 4.22 -5.73 -13.38
N GLU A 190 4.26 -4.63 -14.13
CA GLU A 190 5.08 -4.47 -15.34
C GLU A 190 6.35 -3.65 -15.09
N SER A 191 6.67 -3.39 -13.82
CA SER A 191 7.79 -2.55 -13.41
C SER A 191 8.49 -3.15 -12.18
N ARG A 192 9.73 -2.72 -11.96
CA ARG A 192 10.49 -3.03 -10.75
C ARG A 192 10.60 -1.78 -9.89
N LEU A 193 10.47 -1.97 -8.58
CA LEU A 193 10.60 -0.92 -7.59
C LEU A 193 12.07 -0.75 -7.22
N ILE A 194 12.59 0.47 -7.28
CA ILE A 194 13.93 0.82 -6.81
C ILE A 194 13.79 1.59 -5.48
N LEU A 195 14.34 1.00 -4.42
CA LEU A 195 14.23 1.51 -3.05
C LEU A 195 15.56 1.35 -2.31
N SER A 196 15.96 2.38 -1.57
CA SER A 196 17.17 2.31 -0.73
C SER A 196 16.87 1.47 0.52
N VAL A 197 17.45 0.28 0.70
CA VAL A 197 17.26 -0.60 1.87
C VAL A 197 18.63 -1.07 2.36
N GLY A 198 18.94 -0.86 3.64
CA GLY A 198 20.26 -1.12 4.22
C GLY A 198 21.34 -0.19 3.68
N GLY A 199 20.96 1.03 3.28
CA GLY A 199 21.87 2.01 2.68
C GLY A 199 22.24 1.78 1.20
N LEU A 200 21.68 0.75 0.55
CA LEU A 200 21.92 0.44 -0.86
C LEU A 200 20.61 0.52 -1.66
N LEU A 201 20.68 0.96 -2.92
CA LEU A 201 19.54 0.87 -3.84
C LEU A 201 19.33 -0.58 -4.25
N ARG A 202 18.13 -1.09 -3.96
CA ARG A 202 17.73 -2.46 -4.29
C ARG A 202 16.51 -2.48 -5.22
N SER A 203 16.46 -3.47 -6.09
CA SER A 203 15.37 -3.71 -7.04
C SER A 203 14.45 -4.83 -6.56
N PHE A 204 13.18 -4.50 -6.39
CA PHE A 204 12.08 -5.40 -6.00
C PHE A 204 11.07 -5.59 -7.14
#